data_AF-A0A2I6TES0-F1
#
_entry.id   AF-A0A2I6TES0-F1
#
_cell.length_a   1.000
_cell.length_b   1.000
_cell.length_c   1.000
_cell.angle_alpha   90.00
_cell.angle_beta   90.00
_cell.angle_gamma   90.00
#
_symmetry.space_group_name_H-M   'P 1'
#
loop_
_entity.id
_entity.type
_entity.pdbx_description
1 polymer ?
#
loop_
_entity_poly.entity_id
_entity_poly.type
_entity_poly.pdbx_seq_one_letter_code
_entity_poly.pdbx_strand_id
1 'polypeptide(L)'
;GRQICNVVACEGGDRVERHETLTQWRGRMDSAGFDPVHLGSNAFKQASMLLALFAGVDGYRVQENNGSLMLGWHMRPLIVTSAWKLASSTE
;
A
#
# COMPACT_ATOMS: atom_id res chain seq x y z
N GLY A 1 -4.72 14.80 12.89
CA GLY A 1 -5.96 15.61 12.83
C GLY A 1 -6.32 16.04 11.42
N ARG A 2 -5.40 16.66 10.67
CA ARG A 2 -5.70 17.25 9.35
C ARG A 2 -6.36 16.31 8.34
N GLN A 3 -5.89 15.06 8.22
CA GLN A 3 -6.49 14.08 7.31
C GLN A 3 -7.93 13.73 7.73
N ILE A 4 -8.18 13.54 9.02
CA ILE A 4 -9.52 13.29 9.56
C ILE A 4 -10.45 14.47 9.21
N CYS A 5 -10.00 15.70 9.43
CA CYS A 5 -10.79 16.88 9.09
C CYS A 5 -11.09 16.95 7.58
N ASN A 6 -10.14 16.63 6.70
CA ASN A 6 -10.39 16.65 5.26
C ASN A 6 -11.36 15.56 4.81
N VAL A 7 -11.28 14.36 5.41
CA VAL A 7 -12.21 13.26 5.11
C VAL A 7 -13.64 13.60 5.56
N VAL A 8 -13.81 14.25 6.72
CA VAL A 8 -15.12 14.48 7.35
C VAL A 8 -15.77 15.81 6.93
N ALA A 9 -14.98 16.87 6.73
CA ALA A 9 -15.49 18.24 6.60
C ALA A 9 -15.32 18.83 5.18
N CYS A 10 -14.59 18.18 4.28
CA CYS A 10 -14.44 18.64 2.90
C CYS A 10 -15.24 17.75 1.94
N GLU A 11 -15.81 18.34 0.91
CA GLU A 11 -16.64 17.67 -0.11
C GLU A 11 -16.16 18.02 -1.52
N GLY A 12 -16.63 17.29 -2.53
CA GLY A 12 -16.33 17.59 -3.94
C GLY A 12 -14.82 17.71 -4.21
N GLY A 13 -14.38 18.72 -4.96
CA GLY A 13 -12.96 18.95 -5.24
C GLY A 13 -12.08 19.23 -4.01
N ASP A 14 -12.68 19.70 -2.91
CA ASP A 14 -11.94 20.12 -1.70
C ASP A 14 -11.55 18.95 -0.80
N ARG A 15 -12.24 17.81 -0.93
CA ARG A 15 -11.79 16.56 -0.30
C ARG A 15 -10.62 16.05 -1.10
N VAL A 16 -9.42 16.02 -0.51
CA VAL A 16 -8.20 15.52 -1.15
C VAL A 16 -7.86 14.12 -0.66
N GLU A 17 -8.16 13.83 0.61
CA GLU A 17 -7.96 12.53 1.24
C GLU A 17 -9.02 11.53 0.74
N ARG A 18 -8.65 10.71 -0.24
CA ARG A 18 -9.48 9.65 -0.81
C ARG A 18 -8.74 8.32 -0.82
N HIS A 19 -8.56 7.74 0.36
CA HIS A 19 -7.94 6.43 0.48
C HIS A 19 -8.81 5.38 -0.22
N GLU A 20 -8.22 4.65 -1.14
CA GLU A 20 -8.82 3.52 -1.84
C GLU A 20 -8.14 2.21 -1.41
N THR A 21 -8.85 1.10 -1.54
CA THR A 21 -8.33 -0.22 -1.23
C THR A 21 -7.25 -0.65 -2.22
N LEU A 22 -6.38 -1.59 -1.83
CA LEU A 22 -5.39 -2.18 -2.73
C LEU A 22 -6.03 -2.72 -4.01
N THR A 23 -7.19 -3.36 -3.90
CA THR A 23 -7.90 -3.93 -5.07
C THR A 23 -8.32 -2.85 -6.07
N GLN A 24 -8.79 -1.69 -5.58
CA GLN A 24 -9.13 -0.55 -6.45
C GLN A 24 -7.89 0.01 -7.15
N TRP A 25 -6.79 0.18 -6.41
CA TRP A 25 -5.52 0.60 -6.99
C TRP A 25 -5.00 -0.40 -8.03
N ARG A 26 -5.14 -1.71 -7.79
CA ARG A 26 -4.78 -2.73 -8.78
C ARG A 26 -5.58 -2.58 -10.07
N GLY A 27 -6.90 -2.45 -9.96
CA GLY A 27 -7.75 -2.25 -11.15
C GLY A 27 -7.40 -0.97 -11.92
N ARG A 28 -7.04 0.12 -11.22
CA ARG A 28 -6.60 1.38 -11.86
C ARG A 28 -5.28 1.23 -12.60
N MET A 29 -4.30 0.58 -12.00
CA MET A 29 -2.98 0.37 -12.61
C MET A 29 -3.07 -0.57 -13.81
N ASP A 30 -3.85 -1.65 -13.68
CA ASP A 30 -4.13 -2.59 -14.78
C ASP A 30 -4.81 -1.88 -15.97
N SER A 31 -5.86 -1.09 -15.69
CA SER A 31 -6.54 -0.28 -16.72
C SER A 31 -5.64 0.77 -17.37
N ALA A 32 -4.56 1.16 -16.71
CA ALA A 32 -3.56 2.10 -17.21
C ALA A 32 -2.37 1.42 -17.93
N GLY A 33 -2.42 0.10 -18.12
CA GLY A 33 -1.39 -0.67 -18.85
C GLY A 33 -0.16 -1.02 -18.01
N PHE A 34 -0.33 -1.19 -16.69
CA PHE A 34 0.75 -1.60 -15.80
C PHE A 34 0.55 -3.01 -15.25
N ASP A 35 1.61 -3.81 -15.30
CA ASP A 35 1.66 -5.13 -14.67
C ASP A 35 2.23 -5.04 -13.25
N PRO A 36 1.66 -5.78 -12.27
CA PRO A 36 2.22 -5.85 -10.94
C PRO A 36 3.56 -6.58 -10.92
N VAL A 37 4.52 -6.03 -10.17
CA VAL A 37 5.84 -6.62 -9.93
C VAL A 37 5.93 -7.07 -8.48
N HIS A 38 6.45 -8.29 -8.28
CA HIS A 38 6.68 -8.82 -6.94
C HIS A 38 7.86 -8.08 -6.31
N LEU A 39 7.65 -7.43 -5.17
CA LEU A 39 8.71 -6.75 -4.40
C LEU A 39 9.78 -7.73 -3.90
N GLY A 40 9.45 -9.02 -3.84
CA GLY A 40 10.35 -10.10 -3.48
C GLY A 40 10.63 -10.20 -1.99
N SER A 41 11.21 -11.33 -1.60
CA SER A 41 11.48 -11.69 -0.20
C SER A 41 12.49 -10.75 0.48
N ASN A 42 13.36 -10.09 -0.29
CA ASN A 42 14.34 -9.15 0.25
C ASN A 42 13.67 -7.90 0.82
N ALA A 43 12.70 -7.33 0.10
CA ALA A 43 11.98 -6.15 0.56
C ALA A 43 11.19 -6.45 1.85
N PHE A 44 10.56 -7.64 1.92
CA PHE A 44 9.88 -8.11 3.13
C PHE A 44 10.84 -8.22 4.34
N LYS A 45 12.03 -8.80 4.14
CA LYS A 45 13.04 -8.94 5.20
C LYS A 45 13.54 -7.59 5.70
N GLN A 46 13.83 -6.66 4.78
CA GLN A 46 14.26 -5.30 5.14
C GLN A 46 13.18 -4.56 5.92
N ALA A 47 11.92 -4.61 5.47
CA ALA A 47 10.80 -4.00 6.18
C ALA A 47 10.60 -4.62 7.58
N SER A 48 10.72 -5.94 7.69
CA SER A 48 10.63 -6.64 8.98
C SER A 48 11.75 -6.26 9.93
N MET A 49 12.99 -6.12 9.43
CA MET A 49 14.14 -5.67 10.21
C MET A 49 13.96 -4.25 10.71
N LEU A 50 13.47 -3.33 9.87
CA LEU A 50 13.17 -1.95 10.27
C LEU A 50 12.11 -1.90 11.38
N LEU A 51 11.05 -2.71 11.30
CA LEU A 51 10.08 -2.79 12.40
C LEU A 51 10.70 -3.29 13.69
N ALA A 52 11.56 -4.31 13.63
CA ALA A 52 12.24 -4.83 14.80
C ALA A 52 13.15 -3.78 15.47
N LEU A 53 13.80 -2.91 14.68
CA LEU A 53 14.71 -1.88 15.18
C LEU A 53 14.00 -0.66 15.76
N PHE A 54 12.89 -0.22 15.14
CA PHE A 54 12.28 1.08 15.46
C PHE A 54 10.92 1.01 16.14
N ALA A 55 10.17 -0.08 15.97
CA ALA A 55 8.76 -0.14 16.36
C ALA A 55 8.52 -1.00 17.62
N GLY A 56 9.57 -1.60 18.20
CA GLY A 56 9.48 -2.30 19.48
C GLY A 56 8.41 -3.38 19.54
N VAL A 57 8.35 -4.29 18.55
CA VAL A 57 7.61 -5.58 18.49
C VAL A 57 6.09 -5.59 18.78
N ASP A 58 5.52 -4.61 19.48
CA ASP A 58 4.11 -4.62 19.84
C ASP A 58 3.27 -3.88 18.79
N GLY A 59 2.37 -4.64 18.17
CA GLY A 59 1.31 -4.15 17.29
C GLY A 59 1.68 -4.08 15.81
N TYR A 60 2.84 -3.56 15.40
CA TYR A 60 3.16 -3.46 13.97
C TYR A 60 3.54 -4.80 13.34
N ARG A 61 3.00 -5.07 12.14
CA ARG A 61 3.29 -6.28 11.35
C ARG A 61 3.40 -5.95 9.87
N VAL A 62 4.33 -6.59 9.18
CA VAL A 62 4.41 -6.58 7.71
C VAL A 62 3.90 -7.91 7.18
N GLN A 63 3.08 -7.88 6.14
CA GLN A 63 2.57 -9.05 5.44
C GLN A 63 2.79 -8.92 3.94
N GLU A 64 2.98 -10.03 3.25
CA GLU A 64 2.97 -10.07 1.79
C GLU A 64 1.54 -10.36 1.29
N ASN A 65 1.08 -9.61 0.30
CA ASN A 65 -0.23 -9.76 -0.33
C ASN A 65 -0.09 -9.68 -1.85
N ASN A 66 -0.07 -10.85 -2.50
CA ASN A 66 0.01 -10.99 -3.96
C ASN A 66 1.11 -10.11 -4.59
N GLY A 67 2.35 -10.22 -4.09
CA GLY A 67 3.52 -9.46 -4.57
C GLY A 67 3.65 -8.03 -4.02
N SER A 68 2.70 -7.56 -3.22
CA SER A 68 2.75 -6.27 -2.53
C SER A 68 3.05 -6.45 -1.04
N LEU A 69 3.62 -5.43 -0.39
CA LEU A 69 3.88 -5.43 1.04
C LEU A 69 2.82 -4.59 1.76
N MET A 70 2.29 -5.11 2.86
CA MET A 70 1.27 -4.45 3.67
C MET A 70 1.79 -4.27 5.09
N LEU A 71 1.88 -3.03 5.53
CA LEU A 71 2.13 -2.67 6.92
C LEU A 71 0.78 -2.53 7.62
N GLY A 72 0.61 -3.23 8.74
CA GLY A 72 -0.57 -3.18 9.58
C GLY A 72 -0.23 -2.98 11.05
N TRP A 73 -1.25 -2.58 11.80
CA TRP A 73 -1.25 -2.57 13.26
C TRP A 73 -2.27 -3.62 13.76
N HIS A 74 -1.79 -4.64 14.46
CA HIS A 74 -2.48 -5.89 14.75
C HIS A 74 -3.07 -6.53 13.47
N MET A 75 -4.40 -6.56 13.37
CA MET A 75 -5.15 -7.11 12.23
C MET A 75 -5.66 -6.01 11.29
N ARG A 76 -5.27 -4.75 11.51
CA ARG A 76 -5.74 -3.61 10.71
C ARG A 76 -4.68 -3.19 9.70
N PRO A 77 -4.96 -3.28 8.39
CA PRO A 77 -4.05 -2.79 7.36
C PRO A 77 -3.97 -1.25 7.44
N LEU A 78 -2.76 -0.71 7.31
CA LEU A 78 -2.52 0.74 7.36
C LEU A 78 -1.96 1.26 6.03
N ILE A 79 -0.88 0.65 5.55
CA ILE A 79 -0.16 1.09 4.36
C ILE A 79 0.09 -0.11 3.47
N VAL A 80 -0.06 0.08 2.16
CA VAL A 80 0.34 -0.91 1.16
C VAL A 80 1.37 -0.30 0.22
N THR A 81 2.45 -1.04 0.01
CA THR A 81 3.50 -0.76 -0.95
C THR A 81 3.43 -1.79 -2.07
N SER A 82 3.31 -1.35 -3.30
CA SER A 82 3.26 -2.20 -4.50
C SER A 82 4.24 -1.67 -5.54
N ALA A 83 4.76 -2.57 -6.38
CA ALA A 83 5.60 -2.20 -7.51
C ALA A 83 4.90 -2.58 -8.83
N TRP A 84 5.17 -1.81 -9.87
CA TRP A 84 4.50 -1.88 -11.16
C TRP A 84 5.53 -1.68 -12.26
N LYS A 85 5.35 -2.36 -13.39
CA LYS A 85 6.10 -2.13 -14.63
C LYS A 85 5.11 -1.85 -15.76
N LEU A 86 5.57 -1.20 -16.82
CA LEU A 86 4.78 -1.13 -18.04
C LEU A 86 4.48 -2.55 -18.54
N ALA A 87 3.22 -2.81 -18.86
CA ALA A 87 2.86 -4.05 -19.53
C ALA A 87 3.64 -4.12 -20.84
N SER A 88 4.31 -5.24 -21.08
CA SER A 88 4.97 -5.45 -22.37
C SER A 88 3.88 -5.48 -23.43
N SER A 89 3.91 -4.52 -24.36
CA SER A 89 3.08 -4.56 -25.57
C SER A 89 3.23 -5.94 -26.17
N THR A 90 2.18 -6.74 -26.11
CA THR A 90 2.13 -7.98 -26.88
C THR A 90 1.82 -7.51 -28.29
N GLU A 91 2.87 -7.32 -29.10
CA GLU A 91 2.74 -7.28 -30.56
C GLU A 91 2.21 -8.64 -31.07
#